data_AF-A0AAU2EF09-F1
#
_entry.id   AF-A0AAU2EF09-F1
#
_cell.length_a   1.000
_cell.length_b   1.000
_cell.length_c   1.000
_cell.angle_alpha   90.00
_cell.angle_beta   90.00
_cell.angle_gamma   90.00
#
_symmetry.space_group_name_H-M   'P 1'
#
loop_
_entity.id
_entity.type
_entity.pdbx_description
1 polymer ?
#
loop_
_entity_poly.entity_id
_entity_poly.type
_entity_poly.pdbx_seq_one_letter_code
_entity_poly.pdbx_strand_id
1 'polypeptide(L)'
;MTRYCVDPARLELIATWGSGTGDLATRIAVLPAGTDTGALTRLASVLTQLSAAAWHTYTHPASATESLEPNSEGWRREQERKAFDEVAHAVADPNVPQGGSMVVAYSPLVENANRVGRALLALGVPELTEAVRAETVLELAAVEAAELGDLTGRAQQAVLLSREGASPAQVAAADRLLERDPFGPAALFCDVDPTAAAVAAAHWLLAAAEVASGVSGHAPTAVVQEADDIESLAHETPTLVLELLDEGASPYDAVTGLVRHAMRVADGILPDPDAFREQLEEAQEMLAEYGDDEEEMELAGLRITPLDPQRPARDLLEDLLAGIQGCWLLHDQYVESDEEDDEEGDEQTGSDSDDQRAERRQDLSREAFAALVRATAARHRDRLI
;
A
#
# COMPACT_ATOMS: atom_id res chain seq x y z
N MET A 1 -9.86 1.98 6.23
CA MET A 1 -10.61 1.86 7.50
C MET A 1 -12.08 2.16 7.27
N THR A 2 -12.97 1.48 8.00
CA THR A 2 -14.43 1.63 7.91
C THR A 2 -14.86 3.02 8.37
N ARG A 3 -15.60 3.73 7.51
CA ARG A 3 -16.24 5.01 7.83
C ARG A 3 -17.69 4.76 8.21
N TYR A 4 -18.12 5.37 9.31
CA TYR A 4 -19.50 5.28 9.76
C TYR A 4 -20.18 6.61 9.48
N CYS A 5 -21.39 6.55 8.92
CA CYS A 5 -22.17 7.72 8.55
C CYS A 5 -23.65 7.55 8.89
N VAL A 6 -24.35 8.67 9.00
CA VAL A 6 -25.79 8.72 9.29
C VAL A 6 -26.49 9.23 8.03
N ASP A 7 -27.47 8.49 7.54
CA ASP A 7 -28.41 8.99 6.55
C ASP A 7 -29.61 9.61 7.30
N PRO A 8 -29.74 10.96 7.33
CA PRO A 8 -30.83 11.61 8.05
C PRO A 8 -32.18 11.49 7.33
N ALA A 9 -32.18 11.24 6.01
CA ALA A 9 -33.41 11.10 5.24
C ALA A 9 -34.05 9.73 5.46
N ARG A 10 -33.21 8.69 5.57
CA ARG A 10 -33.63 7.31 5.81
C ARG A 10 -33.63 6.93 7.29
N LEU A 11 -33.03 7.76 8.15
CA LEU A 11 -32.79 7.48 9.56
C LEU A 11 -32.00 6.18 9.72
N GLU A 12 -30.86 6.06 9.05
CA GLU A 12 -30.04 4.83 9.06
C GLU A 12 -28.60 5.15 9.48
N LEU A 13 -28.01 4.26 10.29
CA LEU A 13 -26.57 4.22 10.53
C LEU A 13 -25.95 3.24 9.54
N ILE A 14 -24.94 3.68 8.80
CA ILE A 14 -24.32 2.96 7.69
C ILE A 14 -22.81 2.86 7.94
N ALA A 15 -22.22 1.70 7.65
CA ALA A 15 -20.78 1.50 7.55
C ALA A 15 -20.38 1.44 6.07
N THR A 16 -19.29 2.13 5.70
CA THR A 16 -18.70 2.10 4.37
C THR A 16 -17.20 1.78 4.44
N TRP A 17 -16.70 1.00 3.49
CA TRP A 17 -15.28 0.66 3.40
C TRP A 17 -14.88 0.42 1.95
N GLY A 18 -13.63 0.67 1.61
CA GLY A 18 -13.12 0.43 0.26
C GLY A 18 -12.72 -1.03 0.05
N SER A 19 -12.76 -1.48 -1.20
CA SER A 19 -12.51 -2.87 -1.64
C SER A 19 -11.41 -2.99 -2.70
N GLY A 20 -10.63 -1.94 -2.93
CA GLY A 20 -9.67 -1.86 -4.05
C GLY A 20 -10.31 -1.46 -5.39
N THR A 21 -11.54 -1.91 -5.66
CA THR A 21 -12.29 -1.60 -6.90
C THR A 21 -13.38 -0.54 -6.72
N GLY A 22 -13.70 -0.19 -5.48
CA GLY A 22 -14.71 0.80 -5.13
C GLY A 22 -15.10 0.71 -3.66
N ASP A 23 -16.09 1.52 -3.25
CA ASP A 23 -16.61 1.53 -1.89
C ASP A 23 -17.83 0.61 -1.75
N LEU A 24 -17.83 -0.19 -0.69
CA LEU A 24 -18.97 -0.99 -0.24
C LEU A 24 -19.66 -0.28 0.93
N ALA A 25 -20.96 -0.54 1.08
CA ALA A 25 -21.76 0.02 2.16
C ALA A 25 -22.71 -1.04 2.73
N THR A 26 -22.88 -1.04 4.05
CA THR A 26 -23.88 -1.86 4.73
C THR A 26 -24.63 -1.04 5.78
N ARG A 27 -25.92 -1.36 5.95
CA ARG A 27 -26.74 -0.73 6.99
C ARG A 27 -26.55 -1.49 8.30
N ILE A 28 -26.23 -0.75 9.36
CA ILE A 28 -26.07 -1.27 10.71
C ILE A 28 -27.40 -1.27 11.46
N ALA A 29 -28.08 -0.12 11.47
CA ALA A 29 -29.31 0.05 12.24
C ALA A 29 -30.26 1.06 11.59
N VAL A 30 -31.56 0.87 11.83
CA VAL A 30 -32.59 1.89 11.62
C VAL A 30 -32.76 2.67 12.92
N LEU A 31 -32.83 3.99 12.80
CA LEU A 31 -32.85 4.93 13.90
C LEU A 31 -34.30 5.36 14.19
N PRO A 32 -34.72 5.43 15.46
CA PRO A 32 -36.04 5.93 15.81
C PRO A 32 -36.27 7.37 15.30
N ALA A 33 -37.51 7.69 14.96
CA ALA A 33 -37.88 9.05 14.60
C ALA A 33 -37.63 10.00 15.79
N GLY A 34 -36.99 11.14 15.52
CA GLY A 34 -36.69 12.15 16.54
C GLY A 34 -35.44 11.91 17.37
N THR A 35 -34.62 10.89 17.06
CA THR A 35 -33.28 10.76 17.65
C THR A 35 -32.42 11.97 17.30
N ASP A 36 -31.66 12.49 18.27
CA ASP A 36 -30.77 13.63 18.06
C ASP A 36 -29.70 13.32 17.01
N THR A 37 -29.83 13.93 15.83
CA THR A 37 -28.86 13.80 14.73
C THR A 37 -27.44 14.19 15.15
N GLY A 38 -27.29 15.17 16.06
CA GLY A 38 -25.97 15.57 16.57
C GLY A 38 -25.33 14.47 17.43
N ALA A 39 -26.12 13.75 18.24
CA ALA A 39 -25.64 12.60 18.99
C ALA A 39 -25.29 11.41 18.08
N LEU A 40 -26.07 11.20 17.02
CA LEU A 40 -25.84 10.14 16.04
C LEU A 40 -24.57 10.38 15.22
N THR A 41 -24.32 11.62 14.77
CA THR A 41 -23.07 11.94 14.04
C THR A 41 -21.84 11.82 14.94
N ARG A 42 -21.97 12.15 16.24
CA ARG A 42 -20.90 11.88 17.22
C ARG A 42 -20.65 10.38 17.38
N LEU A 43 -21.68 9.55 17.49
CA LEU A 43 -21.53 8.09 17.53
C LEU A 43 -20.81 7.56 16.28
N ALA A 44 -21.22 8.01 15.09
CA ALA A 44 -20.60 7.62 13.82
C ALA A 44 -19.11 8.06 13.75
N SER A 45 -18.81 9.28 14.19
CA SER A 45 -17.43 9.78 14.25
C SER A 45 -16.56 8.91 15.17
N VAL A 46 -17.06 8.56 16.36
CA VAL A 46 -16.32 7.74 17.33
C VAL A 46 -16.18 6.28 16.84
N LEU A 47 -17.18 5.71 16.18
CA LEU A 47 -17.06 4.39 15.55
C LEU A 47 -15.98 4.38 14.45
N THR A 48 -15.88 5.47 13.68
CA THR A 48 -14.82 5.63 12.68
C THR A 48 -13.44 5.70 13.35
N GLN A 49 -13.32 6.37 14.51
CA GLN A 49 -12.08 6.39 15.29
C GLN A 49 -11.73 5.02 15.89
N LEU A 50 -12.73 4.25 16.33
CA LEU A 50 -12.53 2.88 16.79
C LEU A 50 -12.02 1.98 15.67
N SER A 51 -12.63 2.05 14.48
CA SER A 51 -12.13 1.34 13.28
C SER A 51 -10.71 1.76 12.94
N ALA A 52 -10.40 3.06 12.96
CA ALA A 52 -9.04 3.56 12.74
C ALA A 52 -8.02 2.95 13.71
N ALA A 53 -8.35 2.93 15.01
CA ALA A 53 -7.48 2.35 16.04
C ALA A 53 -7.32 0.84 15.87
N ALA A 54 -8.37 0.12 15.47
CA ALA A 54 -8.31 -1.31 15.20
C ALA A 54 -7.43 -1.61 13.97
N TRP A 55 -7.62 -0.91 12.86
CA TRP A 55 -6.80 -1.09 11.66
C TRP A 55 -5.36 -0.60 11.83
N HIS A 56 -5.08 0.28 12.79
CA HIS A 56 -3.71 0.65 13.13
C HIS A 56 -2.90 -0.55 13.66
N THR A 57 -3.52 -1.50 14.37
CA THR A 57 -2.82 -2.72 14.82
C THR A 57 -2.46 -3.64 13.65
N TYR A 58 -3.25 -3.60 12.56
CA TYR A 58 -2.94 -4.31 11.32
C TYR A 58 -1.75 -3.68 10.59
N THR A 59 -1.76 -2.36 10.41
CA THR A 59 -0.73 -1.64 9.64
C THR A 59 0.60 -1.53 10.39
N HIS A 60 0.58 -1.54 11.72
CA HIS A 60 1.75 -1.43 12.59
C HIS A 60 1.89 -2.69 13.47
N PRO A 61 2.15 -3.87 12.89
CA PRO A 61 2.28 -5.09 13.68
C PRO A 61 3.53 -5.01 14.56
N ALA A 62 3.48 -5.66 15.73
CA ALA A 62 4.64 -5.74 16.64
C ALA A 62 5.86 -6.42 15.97
N SER A 63 5.61 -7.37 15.07
CA SER A 63 6.63 -8.09 14.30
C SER A 63 7.42 -7.21 13.32
N ALA A 64 6.94 -6.01 12.99
CA ALA A 64 7.66 -5.06 12.16
C ALA A 64 8.66 -4.19 12.94
N THR A 65 8.75 -4.36 14.26
CA THR A 65 9.67 -3.62 15.13
C THR A 65 10.89 -4.47 15.51
N GLU A 66 11.99 -3.79 15.83
CA GLU A 66 13.26 -4.44 16.19
C GLU A 66 13.26 -5.08 17.59
N SER A 67 12.38 -4.62 18.50
CA SER A 67 12.37 -5.04 19.90
C SER A 67 10.97 -5.21 20.47
N LEU A 68 10.77 -6.33 21.17
CA LEU A 68 9.56 -6.67 21.93
C LEU A 68 9.76 -6.55 23.45
N GLU A 69 10.86 -5.91 23.90
CA GLU A 69 11.13 -5.74 25.34
C GLU A 69 10.10 -4.83 26.03
N PRO A 70 9.83 -5.00 27.33
CA PRO A 70 8.87 -4.16 28.05
C PRO A 70 9.13 -2.65 27.86
N ASN A 71 8.08 -1.91 27.53
CA ASN A 71 8.10 -0.48 27.18
C ASN A 71 8.75 -0.11 25.84
N SER A 72 9.16 -1.08 25.01
CA SER A 72 9.51 -0.82 23.62
C SER A 72 8.26 -0.46 22.80
N GLU A 73 8.46 0.01 21.57
CA GLU A 73 7.38 0.20 20.61
C GLU A 73 6.68 -1.12 20.26
N GLY A 74 7.45 -2.17 19.95
CA GLY A 74 6.91 -3.49 19.64
C GLY A 74 6.07 -4.07 20.78
N TRP A 75 6.52 -3.92 22.02
CA TRP A 75 5.74 -4.32 23.19
C TRP A 75 4.42 -3.56 23.30
N ARG A 76 4.41 -2.24 23.04
CA ARG A 76 3.18 -1.43 23.05
C ARG A 76 2.20 -1.87 21.95
N ARG A 77 2.68 -2.07 20.71
CA ARG A 77 1.88 -2.58 19.59
C ARG A 77 1.27 -3.95 19.92
N GLU A 78 2.05 -4.83 20.54
CA GLU A 78 1.60 -6.15 21.00
C GLU A 78 0.54 -6.06 22.10
N GLN A 79 0.69 -5.14 23.07
CA GLN A 79 -0.35 -4.90 24.08
C GLN A 79 -1.64 -4.34 23.45
N GLU A 80 -1.52 -3.42 22.50
CA GLU A 80 -2.67 -2.85 21.79
C GLU A 80 -3.48 -3.92 21.08
N ARG A 81 -2.81 -4.86 20.40
CA ARG A 81 -3.46 -6.01 19.75
C ARG A 81 -4.14 -6.94 20.74
N LYS A 82 -3.52 -7.20 21.90
CA LYS A 82 -4.12 -8.01 22.99
C LYS A 82 -5.35 -7.35 23.60
N ALA A 83 -5.44 -6.03 23.56
CA ALA A 83 -6.58 -5.28 24.08
C ALA A 83 -7.88 -5.48 23.26
N PHE A 84 -7.85 -6.20 22.14
CA PHE A 84 -9.04 -6.61 21.39
C PHE A 84 -10.08 -7.30 22.29
N ASP A 85 -9.61 -8.16 23.22
CA ASP A 85 -10.48 -8.87 24.17
C ASP A 85 -11.23 -7.93 25.13
N GLU A 86 -10.72 -6.71 25.34
CA GLU A 86 -11.31 -5.70 26.23
C GLU A 86 -12.34 -4.81 25.52
N VAL A 87 -12.30 -4.71 24.19
CA VAL A 87 -13.14 -3.78 23.42
C VAL A 87 -14.62 -4.03 23.64
N ALA A 88 -15.06 -5.30 23.59
CA ALA A 88 -16.46 -5.65 23.79
C ALA A 88 -16.96 -5.23 25.18
N HIS A 89 -16.12 -5.40 26.21
CA HIS A 89 -16.43 -4.95 27.56
C HIS A 89 -16.47 -3.43 27.65
N ALA A 90 -15.50 -2.72 27.08
CA ALA A 90 -15.43 -1.26 27.08
C ALA A 90 -16.59 -0.57 26.35
N VAL A 91 -17.10 -1.17 25.27
CA VAL A 91 -18.35 -0.69 24.63
C VAL A 91 -19.57 -0.97 25.52
N ALA A 92 -19.58 -2.10 26.21
CA ALA A 92 -20.73 -2.55 26.99
C ALA A 92 -20.88 -1.82 28.33
N ASP A 93 -19.76 -1.58 29.02
CA ASP A 93 -19.65 -0.95 30.33
C ASP A 93 -18.54 0.11 30.29
N PRO A 94 -18.80 1.27 29.66
CA PRO A 94 -17.77 2.27 29.44
C PRO A 94 -17.43 3.01 30.74
N ASN A 95 -16.19 3.47 30.83
CA ASN A 95 -15.75 4.43 31.83
C ASN A 95 -16.59 5.72 31.73
N VAL A 96 -17.48 5.94 32.70
CA VAL A 96 -18.29 7.16 32.82
C VAL A 96 -17.70 8.11 33.87
N PRO A 97 -17.96 9.43 33.78
CA PRO A 97 -17.49 10.37 34.80
C PRO A 97 -18.02 10.02 36.20
N GLN A 98 -17.12 9.92 37.18
CA GLN A 98 -17.43 9.68 38.59
C GLN A 98 -16.79 10.78 39.44
N GLY A 99 -17.58 11.51 40.24
CA GLY A 99 -17.06 12.59 41.07
C GLY A 99 -16.45 13.77 40.30
N GLY A 100 -16.84 13.96 39.03
CA GLY A 100 -16.33 15.02 38.15
C GLY A 100 -15.04 14.71 37.40
N SER A 101 -14.45 13.53 37.63
CA SER A 101 -13.30 13.01 36.85
C SER A 101 -13.73 11.82 35.99
N MET A 102 -12.94 11.52 34.96
CA MET A 102 -13.17 10.38 34.07
C MET A 102 -11.86 9.61 33.89
N VAL A 103 -11.94 8.28 34.03
CA VAL A 103 -10.82 7.39 33.70
C VAL A 103 -10.73 7.28 32.18
N VAL A 104 -9.54 7.52 31.65
CA VAL A 104 -9.23 7.44 30.22
C VAL A 104 -8.25 6.29 30.03
N ALA A 105 -8.54 5.37 29.11
CA ALA A 105 -7.63 4.28 28.82
C ALA A 105 -6.42 4.79 28.03
N TYR A 106 -5.24 4.22 28.30
CA TYR A 106 -4.02 4.53 27.56
C TYR A 106 -4.02 3.93 26.15
N SER A 107 -4.65 2.76 25.98
CA SER A 107 -4.87 2.13 24.67
C SER A 107 -5.86 2.97 23.86
N PRO A 108 -5.47 3.50 22.69
CA PRO A 108 -6.39 4.21 21.80
C PRO A 108 -7.59 3.34 21.38
N LEU A 109 -7.39 2.04 21.18
CA LEU A 109 -8.46 1.10 20.85
C LEU A 109 -9.50 1.02 21.97
N VAL A 110 -9.06 0.75 23.20
CA VAL A 110 -9.94 0.63 24.36
C VAL A 110 -10.60 1.96 24.71
N GLU A 111 -9.89 3.09 24.61
CA GLU A 111 -10.50 4.40 24.85
C GLU A 111 -11.56 4.74 23.80
N ASN A 112 -11.32 4.45 22.52
CA ASN A 112 -12.35 4.64 21.49
C ASN A 112 -13.56 3.74 21.73
N ALA A 113 -13.36 2.51 22.20
CA ALA A 113 -14.44 1.60 22.60
C ALA A 113 -15.27 2.20 23.76
N ASN A 114 -14.61 2.75 24.78
CA ASN A 114 -15.26 3.47 25.87
C ASN A 114 -16.06 4.68 25.37
N ARG A 115 -15.52 5.44 24.41
CA ARG A 115 -16.23 6.58 23.79
C ARG A 115 -17.48 6.12 23.04
N VAL A 116 -17.42 4.99 22.31
CA VAL A 116 -18.59 4.39 21.65
C VAL A 116 -19.63 4.05 22.71
N GLY A 117 -19.25 3.33 23.77
CA GLY A 117 -20.15 2.98 24.87
C GLY A 117 -20.81 4.22 25.50
N ARG A 118 -20.04 5.27 25.79
CA ARG A 118 -20.58 6.54 26.32
C ARG A 118 -21.58 7.20 25.35
N ALA A 119 -21.29 7.18 24.05
CA ALA A 119 -22.20 7.72 23.04
C ALA A 119 -23.51 6.92 22.97
N LEU A 120 -23.45 5.59 23.06
CA LEU A 120 -24.61 4.71 23.13
C LEU A 120 -25.44 4.95 24.40
N LEU A 121 -24.79 5.07 25.57
CA LEU A 121 -25.45 5.40 26.83
C LEU A 121 -26.20 6.74 26.76
N ALA A 122 -25.60 7.75 26.13
CA ALA A 122 -26.23 9.06 25.96
C ALA A 122 -27.46 9.02 25.03
N LEU A 123 -27.45 8.15 24.03
CA LEU A 123 -28.58 7.94 23.11
C LEU A 123 -29.71 7.14 23.78
N GLY A 124 -29.38 6.16 24.63
CA GLY A 124 -30.37 5.39 25.37
C GLY A 124 -31.30 4.53 24.50
N VAL A 125 -30.86 4.14 23.30
CA VAL A 125 -31.62 3.30 22.36
C VAL A 125 -31.09 1.86 22.43
N PRO A 126 -31.82 0.90 23.02
CA PRO A 126 -31.33 -0.47 23.22
C PRO A 126 -31.03 -1.20 21.90
N GLU A 127 -31.90 -1.07 20.90
CA GLU A 127 -31.75 -1.76 19.61
C GLU A 127 -30.50 -1.27 18.86
N LEU A 128 -30.23 0.04 18.91
CA LEU A 128 -29.01 0.62 18.34
C LEU A 128 -27.77 0.15 19.12
N THR A 129 -27.87 0.01 20.43
CA THR A 129 -26.76 -0.46 21.28
C THR A 129 -26.35 -1.87 20.92
N GLU A 130 -27.32 -2.78 20.77
CA GLU A 130 -27.06 -4.16 20.36
C GLU A 130 -26.51 -4.24 18.92
N ALA A 131 -27.06 -3.45 17.99
CA ALA A 131 -26.56 -3.39 16.61
C ALA A 131 -25.10 -2.89 16.54
N VAL A 132 -24.75 -1.86 17.32
CA VAL A 132 -23.37 -1.32 17.35
C VAL A 132 -22.39 -2.27 18.03
N ARG A 133 -22.82 -2.99 19.07
CA ARG A 133 -22.00 -4.04 19.70
C ARG A 133 -21.68 -5.17 18.71
N ALA A 134 -22.70 -5.65 17.99
CA ALA A 134 -22.51 -6.65 16.94
C ALA A 134 -21.58 -6.13 15.82
N GLU A 135 -21.77 -4.88 15.39
CA GLU A 135 -20.92 -4.25 14.39
C GLU A 135 -19.46 -4.10 14.84
N THR A 136 -19.23 -3.78 16.10
CA THR A 136 -17.87 -3.71 16.67
C THR A 136 -17.17 -5.06 16.60
N VAL A 137 -17.88 -6.16 16.89
CA VAL A 137 -17.33 -7.52 16.76
C VAL A 137 -16.97 -7.84 15.31
N LEU A 138 -17.82 -7.46 14.35
CA LEU A 138 -17.54 -7.65 12.93
C LEU A 138 -16.32 -6.85 12.46
N GLU A 139 -16.14 -5.62 12.95
CA GLU A 139 -14.98 -4.78 12.63
C GLU A 139 -13.67 -5.40 13.13
N LEU A 140 -13.63 -5.86 14.39
CA LEU A 140 -12.45 -6.51 14.94
C LEU A 140 -12.14 -7.82 14.20
N ALA A 141 -13.15 -8.65 13.95
CA ALA A 141 -12.98 -9.90 13.20
C ALA A 141 -12.44 -9.68 11.78
N ALA A 142 -12.79 -8.56 11.14
CA ALA A 142 -12.24 -8.19 9.84
C ALA A 142 -10.74 -7.89 9.90
N VAL A 143 -10.26 -7.26 10.97
CA VAL A 143 -8.82 -7.05 11.21
C VAL A 143 -8.11 -8.40 11.39
N GLU A 144 -8.66 -9.30 12.21
CA GLU A 144 -8.04 -10.62 12.44
C GLU A 144 -8.01 -11.48 11.16
N ALA A 145 -9.07 -11.44 10.36
CA ALA A 145 -9.11 -12.10 9.06
C ALA A 145 -8.01 -11.56 8.13
N ALA A 146 -7.85 -10.23 8.07
CA ALA A 146 -6.79 -9.60 7.27
C ALA A 146 -5.38 -9.98 7.76
N GLU A 147 -5.15 -10.06 9.07
CA GLU A 147 -3.88 -10.53 9.65
C GLU A 147 -3.52 -11.95 9.19
N LEU A 148 -4.53 -12.82 9.03
CA LEU A 148 -4.40 -14.19 8.52
C LEU A 148 -4.33 -14.26 6.98
N GLY A 149 -4.46 -13.13 6.28
CA GLY A 149 -4.46 -13.05 4.83
C GLY A 149 -5.80 -13.40 4.16
N ASP A 150 -6.89 -13.49 4.92
CA ASP A 150 -8.24 -13.56 4.37
C ASP A 150 -8.77 -12.13 4.15
N LEU A 151 -8.72 -11.68 2.90
CA LEU A 151 -9.14 -10.33 2.50
C LEU A 151 -10.60 -10.31 2.00
N THR A 152 -11.44 -11.25 2.42
CA THR A 152 -12.85 -11.28 2.02
C THR A 152 -13.75 -10.38 2.88
N GLY A 153 -14.91 -10.01 2.34
CA GLY A 153 -15.90 -9.22 3.07
C GLY A 153 -15.37 -7.85 3.51
N ARG A 154 -15.40 -7.59 4.82
CA ARG A 154 -14.92 -6.31 5.37
C ARG A 154 -13.39 -6.26 5.54
N ALA A 155 -12.71 -7.41 5.57
CA ALA A 155 -11.26 -7.47 5.63
C ALA A 155 -10.60 -6.94 4.35
N GLN A 156 -11.35 -6.91 3.24
CA GLN A 156 -10.89 -6.42 1.95
C GLN A 156 -10.33 -4.99 1.99
N GLN A 157 -10.73 -4.17 2.96
CA GLN A 157 -10.15 -2.83 3.10
C GLN A 157 -8.65 -2.81 3.36
N ALA A 158 -8.05 -3.93 3.77
CA ALA A 158 -6.60 -4.10 3.89
C ALA A 158 -5.85 -3.79 2.58
N VAL A 159 -6.47 -4.04 1.42
CA VAL A 159 -5.85 -3.77 0.09
C VAL A 159 -5.65 -2.29 -0.21
N LEU A 160 -6.19 -1.41 0.64
CA LEU A 160 -6.03 0.04 0.57
C LEU A 160 -5.08 0.59 1.64
N LEU A 161 -4.55 -0.27 2.51
CA LEU A 161 -3.71 0.13 3.63
C LEU A 161 -2.26 -0.28 3.37
N SER A 162 -1.31 0.56 3.79
CA SER A 162 0.10 0.19 3.82
C SER A 162 0.43 -0.42 5.18
N ARG A 163 1.09 -1.58 5.15
CA ARG A 163 1.52 -2.31 6.34
C ARG A 163 3.04 -2.30 6.43
N GLU A 164 3.60 -2.03 7.61
CA GLU A 164 5.07 -1.92 7.79
C GLU A 164 5.85 -3.23 7.55
N GLY A 165 5.15 -4.37 7.49
CA GLY A 165 5.73 -5.67 7.17
C GLY A 165 4.81 -6.45 6.24
N ALA A 166 5.39 -7.35 5.46
CA ALA A 166 4.63 -8.19 4.54
C ALA A 166 4.39 -9.58 5.13
N SER A 167 3.19 -10.14 4.90
CA SER A 167 2.91 -11.54 5.28
C SER A 167 3.53 -12.49 4.25
N PRO A 168 4.37 -13.47 4.64
CA PRO A 168 4.95 -14.45 3.71
C PRO A 168 3.90 -15.18 2.85
N ALA A 169 2.72 -15.46 3.42
CA ALA A 169 1.64 -16.11 2.69
C ALA A 169 1.05 -15.23 1.60
N GLN A 170 0.97 -13.91 1.84
CA GLN A 170 0.50 -12.91 0.89
C GLN A 170 1.57 -12.62 -0.18
N VAL A 171 2.85 -12.58 0.19
CA VAL A 171 3.96 -12.45 -0.77
C VAL A 171 3.93 -13.61 -1.75
N ALA A 172 3.78 -14.85 -1.25
CA ALA A 172 3.65 -16.02 -2.10
C ALA A 172 2.36 -16.01 -2.95
N ALA A 173 1.29 -15.34 -2.52
CA ALA A 173 0.08 -15.17 -3.30
C ALA A 173 0.26 -14.18 -4.46
N ALA A 174 0.91 -13.03 -4.20
CA ALA A 174 1.27 -12.06 -5.22
C ALA A 174 2.29 -12.62 -6.22
N ASP A 175 3.30 -13.37 -5.76
CA ASP A 175 4.27 -14.06 -6.63
C ASP A 175 3.58 -14.97 -7.66
N ARG A 176 2.56 -15.73 -7.24
CA ARG A 176 1.76 -16.57 -8.15
C ARG A 176 0.90 -15.78 -9.14
N LEU A 177 0.53 -14.54 -8.81
CA LEU A 177 -0.19 -13.66 -9.73
C LEU A 177 0.77 -13.14 -10.81
N LEU A 178 1.97 -12.69 -10.41
CA LEU A 178 3.02 -12.22 -11.31
C LEU A 178 3.61 -13.36 -12.17
N GLU A 179 3.64 -14.60 -11.67
CA GLU A 179 4.00 -15.77 -12.47
C GLU A 179 3.10 -15.94 -13.69
N ARG A 180 1.82 -15.62 -13.55
CA ARG A 180 0.86 -15.67 -14.66
C ARG A 180 1.01 -14.47 -15.58
N ASP A 181 1.12 -13.29 -15.02
CA ASP A 181 1.25 -12.03 -15.74
C ASP A 181 2.24 -11.10 -15.03
N PRO A 182 3.51 -11.04 -15.49
CA PRO A 182 4.54 -10.22 -14.87
C PRO A 182 4.25 -8.72 -14.90
N PHE A 183 3.33 -8.26 -15.75
CA PHE A 183 3.01 -6.85 -15.92
C PHE A 183 1.95 -6.34 -14.95
N GLY A 184 1.50 -7.18 -14.01
CA GLY A 184 0.67 -6.76 -12.89
C GLY A 184 -0.82 -6.90 -13.16
N PRO A 185 -1.41 -8.09 -12.92
CA PRO A 185 -2.84 -8.26 -13.05
C PRO A 185 -3.60 -7.43 -12.00
N ALA A 186 -4.81 -6.98 -12.33
CA ALA A 186 -5.66 -6.17 -11.44
C ALA A 186 -5.85 -6.79 -10.03
N ALA A 187 -5.78 -8.11 -9.92
CA ALA A 187 -5.84 -8.87 -8.66
C ALA A 187 -4.78 -8.43 -7.64
N LEU A 188 -3.62 -7.91 -8.06
CA LEU A 188 -2.60 -7.38 -7.13
C LEU A 188 -3.11 -6.19 -6.30
N PHE A 189 -4.09 -5.45 -6.82
CA PHE A 189 -4.65 -4.25 -6.17
C PHE A 189 -5.93 -4.51 -5.37
N CYS A 190 -6.52 -5.72 -5.48
CA CYS A 190 -7.81 -6.01 -4.85
C CYS A 190 -7.87 -7.32 -4.05
N ASP A 191 -6.90 -8.23 -4.22
CA ASP A 191 -6.91 -9.56 -3.61
C ASP A 191 -5.73 -9.81 -2.67
N VAL A 192 -4.72 -8.92 -2.67
CA VAL A 192 -3.47 -9.10 -1.90
C VAL A 192 -3.14 -7.81 -1.12
N ASP A 193 -2.49 -7.98 0.03
CA ASP A 193 -1.88 -6.87 0.78
C ASP A 193 -0.87 -6.07 -0.10
N PRO A 194 -0.95 -4.73 -0.16
CA PRO A 194 -0.12 -3.94 -1.07
C PRO A 194 1.39 -4.05 -0.77
N THR A 195 1.78 -4.13 0.51
CA THR A 195 3.20 -4.30 0.86
C THR A 195 3.71 -5.65 0.38
N ALA A 196 2.93 -6.72 0.57
CA ALA A 196 3.27 -8.04 0.07
C ALA A 196 3.30 -8.12 -1.46
N ALA A 197 2.40 -7.42 -2.15
CA ALA A 197 2.41 -7.30 -3.61
C ALA A 197 3.66 -6.55 -4.09
N ALA A 198 4.06 -5.46 -3.42
CA ALA A 198 5.29 -4.73 -3.74
C ALA A 198 6.54 -5.58 -3.52
N VAL A 199 6.62 -6.40 -2.45
CA VAL A 199 7.74 -7.34 -2.24
C VAL A 199 7.87 -8.31 -3.41
N ALA A 200 6.76 -8.90 -3.87
CA ALA A 200 6.78 -9.75 -5.05
C ALA A 200 7.18 -8.94 -6.30
N ALA A 201 6.58 -7.77 -6.53
CA ALA A 201 6.91 -6.92 -7.67
C ALA A 201 8.39 -6.54 -7.72
N ALA A 202 9.05 -6.28 -6.59
CA ALA A 202 10.49 -6.00 -6.52
C ALA A 202 11.34 -7.21 -6.96
N HIS A 203 10.95 -8.43 -6.57
CA HIS A 203 11.59 -9.65 -7.07
C HIS A 203 11.44 -9.80 -8.59
N TRP A 204 10.25 -9.53 -9.10
CA TRP A 204 9.94 -9.63 -10.54
C TRP A 204 10.60 -8.50 -11.36
N LEU A 205 10.74 -7.30 -10.78
CA LEU A 205 11.47 -6.19 -11.37
C LEU A 205 12.95 -6.53 -11.55
N LEU A 206 13.60 -7.11 -10.54
CA LEU A 206 15.00 -7.55 -10.67
C LEU A 206 15.15 -8.55 -11.83
N ALA A 207 14.23 -9.50 -11.95
CA ALA A 207 14.25 -10.47 -13.04
C ALA A 207 14.06 -9.81 -14.42
N ALA A 208 13.18 -8.80 -14.51
CA ALA A 208 12.95 -8.02 -15.72
C ALA A 208 14.18 -7.18 -16.11
N ALA A 209 14.80 -6.52 -15.13
CA ALA A 209 16.00 -5.72 -15.30
C ALA A 209 17.20 -6.57 -15.77
N GLU A 210 17.37 -7.78 -15.23
CA GLU A 210 18.42 -8.70 -15.71
C GLU A 210 18.20 -9.15 -17.17
N VAL A 211 16.95 -9.38 -17.58
CA VAL A 211 16.63 -9.74 -18.97
C VAL A 211 16.93 -8.58 -19.92
N ALA A 212 16.48 -7.38 -19.58
CA ALA A 212 16.74 -6.18 -20.37
C ALA A 212 18.24 -5.80 -20.40
N SER A 213 18.94 -5.95 -19.28
CA SER A 213 20.40 -5.78 -19.18
C SER A 213 21.16 -6.72 -20.12
N GLY A 214 20.70 -7.97 -20.25
CA GLY A 214 21.32 -8.96 -21.13
C GLY A 214 21.34 -8.59 -22.61
N VAL A 215 20.35 -7.82 -23.07
CA VAL A 215 20.25 -7.36 -24.48
C VAL A 215 20.80 -5.95 -24.68
N SER A 216 20.55 -5.03 -23.76
CA SER A 216 20.97 -3.62 -23.88
C SER A 216 22.44 -3.40 -23.53
N GLY A 217 23.03 -4.27 -22.70
CA GLY A 217 24.39 -4.10 -22.17
C GLY A 217 24.49 -3.12 -20.99
N HIS A 218 23.38 -2.49 -20.60
CA HIS A 218 23.31 -1.62 -19.42
C HIS A 218 23.32 -2.42 -18.12
N ALA A 219 23.76 -1.80 -17.02
CA ALA A 219 23.66 -2.43 -15.70
C ALA A 219 22.18 -2.56 -15.30
N PRO A 220 21.77 -3.63 -14.57
CA PRO A 220 20.38 -3.80 -14.16
C PRO A 220 19.80 -2.59 -13.43
N THR A 221 20.59 -1.90 -12.60
CA THR A 221 20.18 -0.71 -11.85
C THR A 221 19.90 0.52 -12.74
N ALA A 222 20.47 0.57 -13.95
CA ALA A 222 20.28 1.68 -14.88
C ALA A 222 19.15 1.44 -15.90
N VAL A 223 18.62 0.21 -15.99
CA VAL A 223 17.65 -0.18 -17.03
C VAL A 223 16.39 0.69 -17.03
N VAL A 224 15.83 0.98 -15.86
CA VAL A 224 14.55 1.72 -15.77
C VAL A 224 14.75 3.20 -16.09
N GLN A 225 15.88 3.78 -15.67
CA GLN A 225 16.26 5.13 -16.03
C GLN A 225 16.42 5.26 -17.56
N GLU A 226 17.06 4.28 -18.20
CA GLU A 226 17.24 4.31 -19.65
C GLU A 226 15.95 4.07 -20.43
N ALA A 227 14.99 3.37 -19.84
CA ALA A 227 13.66 3.23 -20.41
C ALA A 227 12.84 4.53 -20.36
N ASP A 228 13.16 5.47 -19.46
CA ASP A 228 12.51 6.78 -19.35
C ASP A 228 12.67 7.64 -20.62
N ASP A 229 13.79 7.45 -21.34
CA ASP A 229 14.05 8.09 -22.64
C ASP A 229 13.14 7.55 -23.76
N ILE A 230 12.52 6.38 -23.57
CA ILE A 230 11.59 5.75 -24.52
C ILE A 230 10.15 6.22 -24.22
N GLU A 231 9.74 6.12 -22.97
CA GLU A 231 8.45 6.57 -22.46
C GLU A 231 8.67 7.19 -21.08
N SER A 232 7.99 8.29 -20.75
CA SER A 232 8.16 8.91 -19.43
C SER A 232 7.63 7.99 -18.32
N LEU A 233 8.51 7.57 -17.42
CA LEU A 233 8.30 6.60 -16.35
C LEU A 233 8.66 7.19 -14.99
N ALA A 234 8.02 6.68 -13.94
CA ALA A 234 8.45 6.90 -12.56
C ALA A 234 9.69 6.05 -12.25
N HIS A 235 10.86 6.44 -12.76
CA HIS A 235 12.07 5.60 -12.71
C HIS A 235 12.84 5.68 -11.38
N GLU A 236 12.68 6.76 -10.59
CA GLU A 236 13.44 6.97 -9.35
C GLU A 236 13.25 5.82 -8.34
N THR A 237 12.00 5.48 -8.01
CA THR A 237 11.68 4.44 -7.02
C THR A 237 12.12 3.03 -7.46
N PRO A 238 11.82 2.57 -8.70
CA PRO A 238 12.30 1.27 -9.18
C PRO A 238 13.82 1.17 -9.24
N THR A 239 14.51 2.25 -9.64
CA THR A 239 15.98 2.32 -9.65
C THR A 239 16.54 2.15 -8.23
N LEU A 240 16.01 2.90 -7.25
CA LEU A 240 16.42 2.76 -5.85
C LEU A 240 16.21 1.34 -5.31
N VAL A 241 15.10 0.68 -5.68
CA VAL A 241 14.86 -0.72 -5.28
C VAL A 241 15.91 -1.65 -5.91
N LEU A 242 16.24 -1.48 -7.19
CA LEU A 242 17.27 -2.27 -7.86
C LEU A 242 18.65 -2.07 -7.23
N GLU A 243 19.00 -0.83 -6.84
CA GLU A 243 20.25 -0.52 -6.14
C GLU A 243 20.33 -1.25 -4.79
N LEU A 244 19.27 -1.17 -3.97
CA LEU A 244 19.21 -1.91 -2.70
C LEU A 244 19.39 -3.43 -2.90
N LEU A 245 18.81 -3.99 -3.97
CA LEU A 245 18.93 -5.40 -4.30
C LEU A 245 20.33 -5.79 -4.81
N ASP A 246 21.03 -4.88 -5.49
CA ASP A 246 22.43 -5.05 -5.93
C ASP A 246 23.40 -4.99 -4.74
N GLU A 247 23.13 -4.10 -3.77
CA GLU A 247 23.83 -4.01 -2.48
C GLU A 247 23.60 -5.22 -1.57
N GLY A 248 22.68 -6.12 -1.94
CA GLY A 248 22.45 -7.40 -1.29
C GLY A 248 21.25 -7.44 -0.35
N ALA A 249 20.40 -6.40 -0.34
CA ALA A 249 19.12 -6.48 0.34
C ALA A 249 18.24 -7.58 -0.28
N SER A 250 17.37 -8.17 0.54
CA SER A 250 16.26 -8.97 0.02
C SER A 250 15.16 -8.03 -0.54
N PRO A 251 14.31 -8.49 -1.48
CA PRO A 251 13.10 -7.76 -1.87
C PRO A 251 12.21 -7.42 -0.67
N TYR A 252 12.17 -8.30 0.33
CA TYR A 252 11.44 -8.05 1.57
C TYR A 252 12.01 -6.85 2.35
N ASP A 253 13.33 -6.82 2.57
CA ASP A 253 13.98 -5.76 3.33
C ASP A 253 13.94 -4.41 2.59
N ALA A 254 14.20 -4.41 1.29
CA ALA A 254 14.15 -3.21 0.46
C ALA A 254 12.75 -2.57 0.51
N VAL A 255 11.71 -3.35 0.22
CA VAL A 255 10.33 -2.85 0.17
C VAL A 255 9.82 -2.45 1.56
N THR A 256 9.99 -3.32 2.57
CA THR A 256 9.47 -3.00 3.92
C THR A 256 10.25 -1.85 4.56
N GLY A 257 11.53 -1.67 4.23
CA GLY A 257 12.32 -0.49 4.61
C GLY A 257 11.75 0.80 4.06
N LEU A 258 11.51 0.87 2.74
CA LEU A 258 10.95 2.05 2.07
C LEU A 258 9.52 2.37 2.56
N VAL A 259 8.66 1.36 2.67
CA VAL A 259 7.29 1.53 3.17
C VAL A 259 7.30 2.03 4.62
N ARG A 260 8.13 1.44 5.50
CA ARG A 260 8.24 1.87 6.90
C ARG A 260 8.76 3.31 7.00
N HIS A 261 9.74 3.68 6.19
CA HIS A 261 10.26 5.06 6.13
C HIS A 261 9.15 6.05 5.77
N ALA A 262 8.42 5.80 4.69
CA ALA A 262 7.33 6.65 4.24
C ALA A 262 6.16 6.72 5.25
N MET A 263 5.82 5.61 5.91
CA MET A 263 4.82 5.59 6.98
C MET A 263 5.23 6.45 8.18
N ARG A 264 6.50 6.41 8.60
CA ARG A 264 7.00 7.30 9.66
C ARG A 264 6.89 8.78 9.28
N VAL A 265 7.18 9.11 8.01
CA VAL A 265 6.97 10.47 7.49
C VAL A 265 5.50 10.87 7.55
N ALA A 266 4.58 9.97 7.22
CA ALA A 266 3.13 10.19 7.33
C ALA A 266 2.68 10.48 8.77
N ASP A 267 3.34 9.87 9.75
CA ASP A 267 3.15 10.13 11.19
C ASP A 267 3.82 11.42 11.69
N GLY A 268 4.47 12.17 10.80
CA GLY A 268 5.19 13.41 11.14
C GLY A 268 6.54 13.19 11.81
N ILE A 269 7.11 11.98 11.69
CA ILE A 269 8.42 11.63 12.20
C ILE A 269 9.44 11.74 11.07
N LEU A 270 10.51 12.52 11.26
CA LEU A 270 11.66 12.54 10.35
C LEU A 270 12.57 11.34 10.68
N PRO A 271 12.64 10.29 9.84
CA PRO A 271 13.31 9.04 10.23
C PRO A 271 14.83 9.18 10.27
N ASP A 272 15.41 9.92 9.33
CA ASP A 272 16.85 10.18 9.24
C ASP A 272 17.11 11.69 9.06
N PRO A 273 17.35 12.42 10.16
CA PRO A 273 17.61 13.85 10.11
C PRO A 273 18.99 14.20 9.55
N ASP A 274 19.93 13.24 9.52
CA ASP A 274 21.28 13.48 9.02
C ASP A 274 21.31 13.27 7.49
N ALA A 275 20.72 12.20 6.97
CA ALA A 275 20.55 12.03 5.52
C ALA A 275 19.74 13.18 4.89
N PHE A 276 18.69 13.66 5.59
CA PHE A 276 17.94 14.83 5.12
C PHE A 276 18.77 16.11 5.12
N ARG A 277 19.75 16.25 6.04
CA ARG A 277 20.67 17.39 6.04
C ARG A 277 21.61 17.33 4.85
N GLU A 278 22.12 16.15 4.52
CA GLU A 278 22.97 15.93 3.35
C GLU A 278 22.21 16.28 2.06
N GLN A 279 20.98 15.78 1.88
CA GLN A 279 20.12 16.16 0.75
C GLN A 279 19.86 17.67 0.67
N LEU A 280 19.68 18.33 1.82
CA LEU A 280 19.49 19.77 1.88
C LEU A 280 20.76 20.54 1.48
N GLU A 281 21.93 20.03 1.87
CA GLU A 281 23.23 20.59 1.48
C GLU A 281 23.46 20.43 -0.03
N GLU A 282 23.18 19.26 -0.60
CA GLU A 282 23.24 19.01 -2.05
C GLU A 282 22.28 19.91 -2.84
N ALA A 283 21.03 20.04 -2.38
CA ALA A 283 20.06 20.94 -2.99
C ALA A 283 20.52 22.41 -2.91
N GLN A 284 21.14 22.82 -1.80
CA GLN A 284 21.72 24.17 -1.67
C GLN A 284 22.91 24.38 -2.60
N GLU A 285 23.76 23.37 -2.79
CA GLU A 285 24.88 23.42 -3.73
C GLU A 285 24.37 23.54 -5.17
N MET A 286 23.37 22.76 -5.58
CA MET A 286 22.73 22.88 -6.89
C MET A 286 22.12 24.27 -7.10
N LEU A 287 21.34 24.78 -6.13
CA LEU A 287 20.78 26.13 -6.22
C LEU A 287 21.86 27.22 -6.34
N ALA A 288 23.01 27.04 -5.69
CA ALA A 288 24.13 27.96 -5.78
C ALA A 288 24.86 27.88 -7.14
N GLU A 289 24.88 26.71 -7.77
CA GLU A 289 25.50 26.48 -9.07
C GLU A 289 24.66 27.04 -10.23
N TYR A 290 23.33 26.89 -10.17
CA TYR A 290 22.46 27.18 -11.31
C TYR A 290 21.65 28.50 -11.23
N GLY A 291 21.52 29.13 -10.06
CA GLY A 291 20.83 30.43 -9.92
C GLY A 291 19.30 30.35 -9.94
N ASP A 292 18.62 31.48 -10.21
CA ASP A 292 17.14 31.61 -10.18
C ASP A 292 16.43 31.06 -11.45
N ASP A 293 16.96 30.02 -12.11
CA ASP A 293 16.23 29.38 -13.22
C ASP A 293 15.09 28.52 -12.65
N GLU A 294 13.85 29.00 -12.81
CA GLU A 294 12.62 28.40 -12.24
C GLU A 294 12.39 26.94 -12.66
N GLU A 295 12.88 26.53 -13.84
CA GLU A 295 12.72 25.17 -14.37
C GLU A 295 13.58 24.13 -13.63
N GLU A 296 14.74 24.51 -13.08
CA GLU A 296 15.60 23.61 -12.29
C GLU A 296 15.23 23.58 -10.80
N MET A 297 14.52 24.60 -10.30
CA MET A 297 13.94 24.58 -8.95
C MET A 297 12.83 23.52 -8.79
N GLU A 298 12.06 23.23 -9.84
CA GLU A 298 11.07 22.13 -9.82
C GLU A 298 11.75 20.75 -9.79
N LEU A 299 12.92 20.61 -10.43
CA LEU A 299 13.77 19.40 -10.41
C LEU A 299 14.46 19.18 -9.04
N ALA A 300 14.77 20.25 -8.31
CA ALA A 300 15.37 20.18 -6.97
C ALA A 300 14.37 19.86 -5.84
N GLY A 301 13.16 19.40 -6.16
CA GLY A 301 12.08 19.15 -5.21
C GLY A 301 12.50 18.22 -4.07
N LEU A 302 12.93 18.80 -2.94
CA LEU A 302 13.43 18.07 -1.79
C LEU A 302 12.31 17.23 -1.16
N ARG A 303 12.27 15.93 -1.47
CA ARG A 303 11.32 14.98 -0.90
C ARG A 303 11.93 14.28 0.31
N ILE A 304 11.20 14.24 1.42
CA ILE A 304 11.61 13.52 2.66
C ILE A 304 11.54 11.99 2.46
N THR A 305 10.72 11.55 1.49
CA THR A 305 10.58 10.14 1.10
C THR A 305 10.28 10.08 -0.40
N PRO A 306 10.79 9.06 -1.13
CA PRO A 306 10.49 8.90 -2.55
C PRO A 306 9.02 8.51 -2.82
N LEU A 307 8.34 7.91 -1.83
CA LEU A 307 6.97 7.41 -1.96
C LEU A 307 5.94 8.42 -1.46
N ASP A 308 4.71 8.34 -1.97
CA ASP A 308 3.55 9.01 -1.37
C ASP A 308 3.31 8.50 0.06
N PRO A 309 3.54 9.33 1.10
CA PRO A 309 3.41 8.89 2.49
C PRO A 309 1.96 8.51 2.87
N GLN A 310 0.94 8.91 2.09
CA GLN A 310 -0.44 8.54 2.36
C GLN A 310 -0.80 7.12 1.89
N ARG A 311 -0.03 6.54 0.96
CA ARG A 311 -0.29 5.22 0.37
C ARG A 311 0.99 4.48 -0.07
N PRO A 312 2.06 4.46 0.74
CA PRO A 312 3.40 4.16 0.26
C PRO A 312 3.55 2.78 -0.38
N ALA A 313 2.89 1.75 0.16
CA ALA A 313 2.99 0.41 -0.40
C ALA A 313 2.30 0.29 -1.77
N ARG A 314 1.21 1.02 -1.98
CA ARG A 314 0.49 1.03 -3.26
C ARG A 314 1.22 1.87 -4.30
N ASP A 315 1.75 3.02 -3.89
CA ASP A 315 2.58 3.89 -4.72
C ASP A 315 3.81 3.13 -5.22
N LEU A 316 4.53 2.46 -4.31
CA LEU A 316 5.65 1.60 -4.65
C LEU A 316 5.27 0.45 -5.60
N LEU A 317 4.12 -0.20 -5.40
CA LEU A 317 3.65 -1.23 -6.32
C LEU A 317 3.38 -0.68 -7.73
N GLU A 318 2.73 0.49 -7.82
CA GLU A 318 2.46 1.18 -9.09
C GLU A 318 3.79 1.47 -9.82
N ASP A 319 4.78 2.03 -9.11
CA ASP A 319 6.12 2.33 -9.64
C ASP A 319 6.87 1.06 -10.10
N LEU A 320 6.87 0.00 -9.28
CA LEU A 320 7.59 -1.24 -9.60
C LEU A 320 7.01 -1.94 -10.84
N LEU A 321 5.69 -1.92 -11.01
CA LEU A 321 5.05 -2.47 -12.21
C LEU A 321 5.34 -1.61 -13.44
N ALA A 322 5.39 -0.28 -13.29
CA ALA A 322 5.86 0.62 -14.35
C ALA A 322 7.32 0.36 -14.71
N GLY A 323 8.19 0.05 -13.73
CA GLY A 323 9.57 -0.36 -13.96
C GLY A 323 9.68 -1.67 -14.76
N ILE A 324 8.82 -2.66 -14.49
CA ILE A 324 8.77 -3.91 -15.29
C ILE A 324 8.35 -3.61 -16.74
N GLN A 325 7.37 -2.71 -16.92
CA GLN A 325 6.97 -2.23 -18.23
C GLN A 325 8.13 -1.52 -18.95
N GLY A 326 8.88 -0.66 -18.25
CA GLY A 326 10.09 -0.01 -18.76
C GLY A 326 11.17 -0.99 -19.21
N CYS A 327 11.41 -2.05 -18.43
CA CYS A 327 12.34 -3.12 -18.82
C CYS A 327 11.94 -3.80 -20.13
N TRP A 328 10.63 -4.01 -20.36
CA TRP A 328 10.13 -4.54 -21.62
C TRP A 328 10.35 -3.55 -22.78
N LEU A 329 10.04 -2.26 -22.60
CA LEU A 329 10.26 -1.23 -23.62
C LEU A 329 11.72 -1.18 -24.09
N LEU A 330 12.65 -1.19 -23.14
CA LEU A 330 14.08 -1.20 -23.45
C LEU A 330 14.49 -2.51 -24.15
N HIS A 331 14.00 -3.66 -23.69
CA HIS A 331 14.28 -4.94 -24.33
C HIS A 331 13.76 -4.97 -25.78
N ASP A 332 12.53 -4.52 -26.01
CA ASP A 332 11.89 -4.48 -27.33
C ASP A 332 12.69 -3.61 -28.30
N GLN A 333 13.08 -2.39 -27.89
CA GLN A 333 13.88 -1.48 -28.71
C GLN A 333 15.20 -2.11 -29.20
N TYR A 334 15.90 -2.85 -28.33
CA TYR A 334 17.18 -3.47 -28.68
C TYR A 334 17.02 -4.75 -29.52
N VAL A 335 15.95 -5.52 -29.32
CA VAL A 335 15.66 -6.69 -30.16
C VAL A 335 15.19 -6.28 -31.55
N GLU A 336 14.38 -5.23 -31.67
CA GLU A 336 13.97 -4.71 -32.98
C GLU A 336 15.15 -4.14 -33.78
N SER A 337 16.07 -3.44 -33.12
CA SER A 337 17.28 -2.90 -33.75
C SER A 337 18.19 -3.98 -34.35
N ASP A 338 18.24 -5.18 -33.74
CA ASP A 338 19.01 -6.32 -34.24
C ASP A 338 18.32 -7.02 -35.44
N GLU A 339 16.99 -6.91 -35.58
CA GLU A 339 16.22 -7.52 -36.69
C GLU A 339 16.12 -6.61 -37.94
N GLU A 340 16.18 -5.28 -37.77
CA GLU A 340 16.09 -4.31 -38.87
C GLU A 340 17.35 -4.26 -39.77
N ASP A 341 18.48 -4.78 -39.30
CA ASP A 341 19.70 -4.92 -40.11
C ASP A 341 19.59 -6.01 -41.21
N ASP A 342 18.52 -6.84 -41.19
CA ASP A 342 18.32 -7.97 -42.11
C ASP A 342 17.15 -7.82 -43.12
N GLU A 343 16.31 -6.78 -43.01
CA GLU A 343 15.11 -6.62 -43.89
C GLU A 343 15.08 -5.29 -44.67
N GLU A 344 16.06 -5.07 -45.56
CA GLU A 344 15.89 -4.17 -46.70
C GLU A 344 14.92 -4.78 -47.74
N GLY A 345 13.61 -4.61 -47.54
CA GLY A 345 12.65 -4.61 -48.64
C GLY A 345 11.30 -5.27 -48.36
N ASP A 346 10.27 -4.46 -48.09
CA ASP A 346 9.20 -4.18 -49.07
C ASP A 346 8.24 -3.15 -48.48
N GLU A 347 8.13 -2.00 -49.15
CA GLU A 347 7.12 -0.99 -48.85
C GLU A 347 5.73 -1.42 -49.35
N GLN A 348 4.71 -0.99 -48.59
CA GLN A 348 3.28 -0.87 -48.92
C GLN A 348 2.41 -2.13 -48.73
N THR A 349 1.51 -2.07 -47.74
CA THR A 349 0.04 -2.00 -47.95
C THR A 349 -0.78 -2.08 -46.64
N GLY A 350 -1.50 -0.99 -46.29
CA GLY A 350 -2.84 -1.06 -45.68
C GLY A 350 -3.02 -0.56 -44.23
N SER A 351 -3.44 0.70 -44.09
CA SER A 351 -3.63 1.43 -42.82
C SER A 351 -4.50 0.78 -41.73
N ASP A 352 -5.39 -0.17 -42.01
CA ASP A 352 -6.18 -0.87 -40.97
C ASP A 352 -5.64 -2.28 -40.65
N SER A 353 -4.79 -2.84 -41.53
CA SER A 353 -4.10 -4.12 -41.31
C SER A 353 -2.75 -3.95 -40.65
N ASP A 354 -2.15 -2.77 -40.78
CA ASP A 354 -0.84 -2.45 -40.21
C ASP A 354 -0.94 -2.24 -38.69
N ASP A 355 -1.98 -1.58 -38.19
CA ASP A 355 -2.24 -1.43 -36.75
C ASP A 355 -2.45 -2.80 -36.06
N GLN A 356 -3.29 -3.67 -36.65
CA GLN A 356 -3.52 -5.02 -36.11
C GLN A 356 -2.27 -5.93 -36.19
N ARG A 357 -1.34 -5.65 -37.12
CA ARG A 357 -0.07 -6.37 -37.21
C ARG A 357 0.91 -5.87 -36.16
N ALA A 358 0.98 -4.55 -35.96
CA ALA A 358 1.79 -3.93 -34.92
C ALA A 358 1.34 -4.38 -33.52
N GLU A 359 0.04 -4.38 -33.24
CA GLU A 359 -0.54 -4.89 -31.99
C GLU A 359 -0.16 -6.36 -31.75
N ARG A 360 -0.27 -7.22 -32.77
CA ARG A 360 0.13 -8.63 -32.66
C ARG A 360 1.63 -8.82 -32.45
N ARG A 361 2.47 -7.99 -33.08
CA ARG A 361 3.92 -8.03 -32.88
C ARG A 361 4.25 -7.66 -31.44
N GLN A 362 3.66 -6.58 -30.93
CA GLN A 362 3.81 -6.17 -29.53
C GLN A 362 3.34 -7.25 -28.56
N ASP A 363 2.17 -7.87 -28.80
CA ASP A 363 1.66 -8.97 -27.97
C ASP A 363 2.63 -10.16 -27.94
N LEU A 364 3.22 -10.52 -29.09
CA LEU A 364 4.18 -11.62 -29.20
C LEU A 364 5.51 -11.29 -28.52
N SER A 365 6.03 -10.07 -28.72
CA SER A 365 7.23 -9.58 -28.04
C SER A 365 7.03 -9.57 -26.52
N ARG A 366 5.89 -9.05 -26.07
CA ARG A 366 5.51 -8.99 -24.66
C ARG A 366 5.42 -10.37 -24.02
N GLU A 367 4.83 -11.35 -24.70
CA GLU A 367 4.78 -12.73 -24.20
C GLU A 367 6.15 -13.40 -24.19
N ALA A 368 7.00 -13.14 -25.19
CA ALA A 368 8.37 -13.65 -25.25
C ALA A 368 9.21 -13.09 -24.09
N PHE A 369 9.15 -11.78 -23.85
CA PHE A 369 9.77 -11.14 -22.70
C PHE A 369 9.26 -11.72 -21.39
N ALA A 370 7.94 -11.84 -21.22
CA ALA A 370 7.34 -12.44 -20.03
C ALA A 370 7.86 -13.87 -19.76
N ALA A 371 8.06 -14.69 -20.80
CA ALA A 371 8.64 -16.01 -20.66
C ALA A 371 10.09 -15.98 -20.16
N LEU A 372 10.91 -15.03 -20.64
CA LEU A 372 12.28 -14.82 -20.15
C LEU A 372 12.30 -14.36 -18.70
N VAL A 373 11.44 -13.41 -18.33
CA VAL A 373 11.32 -12.92 -16.96
C VAL A 373 10.92 -14.05 -16.01
N ARG A 374 9.91 -14.86 -16.36
CA ARG A 374 9.50 -16.04 -15.56
C ARG A 374 10.67 -17.00 -15.35
N ALA A 375 11.46 -17.28 -16.39
CA ALA A 375 12.64 -18.14 -16.28
C ALA A 375 13.71 -17.54 -15.38
N THR A 376 13.93 -16.23 -15.44
CA THR A 376 14.89 -15.53 -14.58
C THR A 376 14.43 -15.48 -13.13
N ALA A 377 13.18 -15.08 -12.86
CA ALA A 377 12.59 -15.05 -11.52
C ALA A 377 12.69 -16.42 -10.83
N ALA A 378 12.41 -17.50 -11.57
CA ALA A 378 12.52 -18.87 -11.05
C ALA A 378 13.94 -19.25 -10.57
N ARG A 379 15.00 -18.68 -11.17
CA ARG A 379 16.39 -18.89 -10.71
C ARG A 379 16.68 -18.20 -9.38
N HIS A 380 16.01 -17.08 -9.13
CA HIS A 380 16.21 -16.22 -7.96
C HIS A 380 15.17 -16.43 -6.86
N ARG A 381 14.37 -17.50 -6.95
CA ARG A 381 13.25 -17.73 -6.03
C ARG A 381 13.67 -17.75 -4.55
N ASP A 382 14.88 -18.23 -4.28
CA ASP A 382 15.45 -18.27 -2.93
C ASP A 382 15.71 -16.89 -2.33
N ARG A 383 15.72 -15.82 -3.15
CA ARG A 383 15.90 -14.43 -2.69
C ARG A 383 14.59 -13.74 -2.30
N LEU A 384 13.41 -14.35 -2.52
CA LEU A 384 12.11 -13.67 -2.36
C LEU A 384 11.79 -13.23 -0.91
N ILE A 385 12.30 -13.93 0.10
CA ILE A 385 12.02 -13.68 1.53
C ILE A 385 13.31 -13.73 2.35
#